data_AF-A0A853AKG0-F1
#
_entry.id   AF-A0A853AKG0-F1
#
_cell.length_a   1.000
_cell.length_b   1.000
_cell.length_c   1.000
_cell.angle_alpha   90.00
_cell.angle_beta   90.00
_cell.angle_gamma   90.00
#
_symmetry.space_group_name_H-M   'P 1'
#
loop_
_entity.id
_entity.type
_entity.pdbx_description
1 polymer ?
#
loop_
_entity_poly.entity_id
_entity_poly.type
_entity_poly.pdbx_seq_one_letter_code
_entity_poly.pdbx_strand_id
1 'polypeptide(L)'
;MTLRDEFPVLARKVRQLAAAWRALEVTVVQDRPSGDRPAVSDRLAEVTTDGAADLQRALRAVRGRPDADALHTTALALLRTQRRLDDEFRCLRAAGELARGVQGRGPEWLGWARSVRSGVDGCVESLRSTENTMLRCWRETAELATRFGIEEGSEGRR
;
A
#
# COMPACT_ATOMS: atom_id res chain seq x y z
N MET A 1 23.38 10.14 -4.02
CA MET A 1 22.37 9.47 -4.87
C MET A 1 21.45 10.56 -5.38
N THR A 2 20.65 10.33 -6.43
CA THR A 2 19.75 11.37 -6.96
C THR A 2 18.32 10.88 -7.03
N LEU A 3 17.35 11.81 -7.07
CA LEU A 3 15.94 11.48 -7.33
C LEU A 3 15.76 10.65 -8.61
N ARG A 4 16.60 10.88 -9.63
CA ARG A 4 16.61 10.12 -10.88
C ARG A 4 16.96 8.64 -10.69
N ASP A 5 17.76 8.32 -9.67
CA ASP A 5 18.15 6.94 -9.35
C ASP A 5 17.13 6.27 -8.42
N GLU A 6 16.57 7.02 -7.46
CA GLU A 6 15.61 6.50 -6.48
C GLU A 6 14.20 6.31 -7.07
N PHE A 7 13.78 7.12 -8.03
CA PHE A 7 12.43 7.03 -8.59
C PHE A 7 12.16 5.71 -9.36
N PRO A 8 13.09 5.17 -10.17
CA PRO A 8 12.96 3.81 -10.71
C PRO A 8 12.88 2.72 -9.64
N VAL A 9 13.58 2.90 -8.51
CA VAL A 9 13.50 1.99 -7.36
C VAL A 9 12.12 2.07 -6.73
N LEU A 10 11.58 3.28 -6.53
CA LEU A 10 10.21 3.49 -6.06
C LEU A 10 9.20 2.81 -6.99
N ALA A 11 9.32 3.00 -8.30
CA ALA A 11 8.46 2.36 -9.28
C ALA A 11 8.49 0.82 -9.21
N ARG A 12 9.65 0.23 -8.92
CA ARG A 12 9.78 -1.21 -8.66
C ARG A 12 9.11 -1.62 -7.35
N LYS A 13 9.27 -0.83 -6.28
CA LYS A 13 8.67 -1.12 -4.98
C LYS A 13 7.14 -1.01 -5.00
N VAL A 14 6.59 0.03 -5.62
CA VAL A 14 5.14 0.16 -5.84
C VAL A 14 4.58 -1.01 -6.66
N ARG A 15 5.31 -1.51 -7.66
CA ARG A 15 4.93 -2.74 -8.39
C ARG A 15 4.92 -3.98 -7.51
N GLN A 16 5.91 -4.14 -6.64
CA GLN A 16 5.94 -5.25 -5.69
C GLN A 16 4.77 -5.18 -4.71
N LEU A 17 4.46 -3.99 -4.18
CA LEU A 17 3.31 -3.78 -3.30
C LEU A 17 1.99 -4.06 -4.01
N ALA A 18 1.81 -3.57 -5.24
CA ALA A 18 0.62 -3.83 -6.03
C ALA A 18 0.44 -5.32 -6.34
N ALA A 19 1.53 -6.05 -6.58
CA ALA A 19 1.48 -7.50 -6.77
C ALA A 19 1.11 -8.25 -5.49
N ALA A 20 1.69 -7.87 -4.34
CA ALA A 20 1.33 -8.44 -3.04
C ALA A 20 -0.14 -8.17 -2.70
N TRP A 21 -0.61 -6.95 -2.93
CA TRP A 21 -2.01 -6.59 -2.74
C TRP A 21 -2.96 -7.36 -3.67
N ARG A 22 -2.57 -7.53 -4.94
CA ARG A 22 -3.35 -8.34 -5.88
C ARG A 22 -3.43 -9.80 -5.45
N ALA A 23 -2.35 -10.37 -4.92
CA ALA A 23 -2.38 -11.72 -4.37
C ALA A 23 -3.35 -11.81 -3.17
N LEU A 24 -3.33 -10.82 -2.27
CA LEU A 24 -4.31 -10.74 -1.17
C LEU A 24 -5.75 -10.64 -1.68
N GLU A 25 -6.01 -9.81 -2.70
CA GLU A 25 -7.33 -9.68 -3.33
C GLU A 25 -7.80 -11.00 -3.94
N VAL A 26 -6.93 -11.73 -4.64
CA VAL A 26 -7.24 -13.07 -5.16
C VAL A 26 -7.63 -14.01 -4.01
N THR A 27 -6.86 -14.03 -2.93
CA THR A 27 -7.18 -14.86 -1.76
C THR A 27 -8.51 -14.48 -1.12
N VAL A 28 -8.79 -13.18 -0.95
CA VAL A 28 -10.03 -12.71 -0.30
C VAL A 28 -11.26 -12.94 -1.17
N VAL A 29 -11.14 -12.74 -2.49
CA VAL A 29 -12.29 -12.74 -3.40
C VAL A 29 -12.48 -14.07 -4.10
N GLN A 30 -11.41 -14.64 -4.66
CA GLN A 30 -11.46 -15.81 -5.56
C GLN A 30 -11.27 -17.12 -4.80
N ASP A 31 -10.32 -17.17 -3.86
CA ASP A 31 -10.04 -18.38 -3.07
C ASP A 31 -11.01 -18.54 -1.88
N ARG A 32 -12.03 -17.69 -1.80
CA ARG A 32 -13.02 -17.74 -0.74
C ARG A 32 -13.86 -19.02 -0.83
N PRO A 33 -13.98 -19.81 0.24
CA PRO A 33 -14.83 -21.01 0.23
C PRO A 33 -16.28 -20.69 -0.11
N SER A 34 -16.94 -21.63 -0.81
CA SER A 34 -18.36 -21.55 -1.15
C SER A 34 -19.26 -21.76 0.07
N GLY A 35 -20.49 -21.24 0.03
CA GLY A 35 -21.50 -21.40 1.08
C GLY A 35 -22.01 -20.07 1.63
N ASP A 36 -22.61 -20.12 2.83
CA ASP A 36 -23.06 -18.92 3.53
C ASP A 36 -21.87 -18.00 3.85
N ARG A 37 -22.00 -16.73 3.49
CA ARG A 37 -20.90 -15.76 3.49
C ARG A 37 -20.97 -14.93 4.77
N PRO A 38 -19.95 -14.99 5.64
CA PRO A 38 -19.92 -14.10 6.78
C PRO A 38 -19.68 -12.68 6.27
N ALA A 39 -20.39 -11.70 6.85
CA ALA A 39 -20.33 -10.29 6.44
C ALA A 39 -18.90 -9.71 6.41
N VAL A 40 -18.03 -10.21 7.30
CA VAL A 40 -16.60 -9.85 7.29
C VAL A 40 -15.92 -10.17 5.96
N SER A 41 -16.28 -11.26 5.29
CA SER A 41 -15.68 -11.64 4.02
C SER A 41 -16.05 -10.68 2.88
N ASP A 42 -17.28 -10.18 2.84
CA ASP A 42 -17.72 -9.20 1.83
C ASP A 42 -17.06 -7.84 2.07
N ARG A 43 -16.99 -7.39 3.33
CA ARG A 43 -16.25 -6.18 3.71
C ARG A 43 -14.77 -6.26 3.29
N LEU A 44 -14.10 -7.38 3.55
CA LEU A 44 -12.70 -7.55 3.13
C LEU A 44 -12.56 -7.53 1.59
N ALA A 45 -13.53 -8.05 0.84
CA ALA A 45 -13.53 -7.99 -0.62
C ALA A 45 -13.65 -6.54 -1.14
N GLU A 46 -14.49 -5.72 -0.53
CA GLU A 46 -14.59 -4.28 -0.84
C GLU A 46 -13.27 -3.56 -0.54
N VAL A 47 -12.71 -3.76 0.66
CA VAL A 47 -11.45 -3.13 1.09
C VAL A 47 -10.29 -3.48 0.16
N THR A 48 -10.18 -4.75 -0.23
CA THR A 48 -9.13 -5.21 -1.17
C THR A 48 -9.34 -4.64 -2.57
N THR A 49 -10.57 -4.54 -3.05
CA THR A 49 -10.88 -3.93 -4.35
C THR A 49 -10.52 -2.44 -4.37
N ASP A 50 -10.90 -1.69 -3.34
CA ASP A 50 -10.61 -0.26 -3.21
C ASP A 50 -9.11 0.01 -3.10
N GLY A 51 -8.39 -0.81 -2.33
CA GLY A 51 -6.94 -0.68 -2.23
C GLY A 51 -6.23 -0.99 -3.55
N ALA A 52 -6.75 -1.92 -4.35
CA ALA A 52 -6.19 -2.21 -5.67
C ALA A 52 -6.34 -0.99 -6.59
N ALA A 53 -7.49 -0.30 -6.55
CA ALA A 53 -7.71 0.92 -7.32
C ALA A 53 -6.74 2.05 -6.94
N ASP A 54 -6.48 2.26 -5.65
CA ASP A 54 -5.50 3.24 -5.18
C ASP A 54 -4.07 2.90 -5.64
N LEU A 55 -3.66 1.63 -5.53
CA LEU A 55 -2.33 1.20 -5.98
C LEU A 55 -2.17 1.29 -7.50
N GLN A 56 -3.24 1.10 -8.28
CA GLN A 56 -3.20 1.35 -9.72
C GLN A 56 -2.96 2.83 -10.05
N ARG A 57 -3.47 3.78 -9.26
CA ARG A 57 -3.17 5.21 -9.42
C ARG A 57 -1.69 5.48 -9.15
N ALA A 58 -1.15 4.95 -8.05
CA ALA A 58 0.27 5.07 -7.75
C ALA A 58 1.16 4.46 -8.84
N LEU A 59 0.78 3.29 -9.38
CA LEU A 59 1.49 2.65 -10.49
C LEU A 59 1.56 3.50 -11.74
N ARG A 60 0.48 4.24 -12.06
CA ARG A 60 0.47 5.17 -13.19
C ARG A 60 1.38 6.37 -12.91
N ALA A 61 1.32 6.92 -11.70
CA ALA A 61 2.14 8.05 -11.28
C ALA A 61 3.65 7.75 -11.42
N VAL A 62 4.10 6.61 -10.90
CA VAL A 62 5.54 6.23 -10.92
C VAL A 62 6.05 5.73 -12.27
N ARG A 63 5.19 5.62 -13.30
CA ARG A 63 5.61 5.37 -14.70
C ARG A 63 5.98 6.67 -15.43
N GLY A 64 5.50 7.80 -14.93
CA GLY A 64 5.71 9.11 -15.52
C GLY A 64 7.06 9.71 -15.16
N ARG A 65 7.15 11.04 -15.23
CA ARG A 65 8.32 11.79 -14.79
C ARG A 65 8.32 11.91 -13.26
N PRO A 66 9.49 11.98 -12.61
CA PRO A 66 9.58 12.29 -11.19
C PRO A 66 9.23 13.77 -10.97
N ASP A 67 7.99 14.04 -10.61
CA ASP A 67 7.51 15.36 -10.22
C ASP A 67 6.74 15.31 -8.88
N ALA A 68 6.39 16.50 -8.37
CA ALA A 68 5.73 16.63 -7.09
C ALA A 68 4.35 15.93 -7.05
N ASP A 69 3.62 15.92 -8.16
CA ASP A 69 2.30 15.27 -8.25
C ASP A 69 2.44 13.75 -8.21
N ALA A 70 3.42 13.19 -8.92
CA ALA A 70 3.70 11.77 -8.91
C ALA A 70 4.10 11.29 -7.50
N LEU A 71 4.95 12.06 -6.81
CA LEU A 71 5.34 11.76 -5.43
C LEU A 71 4.16 11.89 -4.46
N HIS A 72 3.35 12.95 -4.58
CA HIS A 72 2.16 13.16 -3.75
C HIS A 72 1.12 12.06 -3.93
N THR A 73 0.77 11.74 -5.17
CA THR A 73 -0.17 10.67 -5.52
C THR A 73 0.29 9.33 -4.98
N THR A 74 1.59 9.03 -5.11
CA THR A 74 2.16 7.80 -4.58
C THR A 74 2.08 7.76 -3.06
N ALA A 75 2.48 8.84 -2.36
CA ALA A 75 2.42 8.92 -0.90
C ALA A 75 0.99 8.75 -0.36
N LEU A 76 -0.01 9.39 -1.00
CA LEU A 76 -1.40 9.25 -0.61
C LEU A 76 -1.90 7.81 -0.76
N ALA A 77 -1.54 7.13 -1.85
CA ALA A 77 -1.89 5.72 -2.04
C ALA A 77 -1.28 4.85 -0.94
N LEU A 78 0.01 5.03 -0.62
CA LEU A 78 0.68 4.29 0.45
C LEU A 78 0.01 4.52 1.81
N LEU A 79 -0.31 5.77 2.16
CA LEU A 79 -1.00 6.11 3.41
C LEU A 79 -2.38 5.43 3.50
N ARG A 80 -3.15 5.43 2.40
CA ARG A 80 -4.46 4.77 2.35
C ARG A 80 -4.32 3.26 2.47
N THR A 81 -3.32 2.66 1.81
CA THR A 81 -3.01 1.23 1.95
C THR A 81 -2.61 0.88 3.38
N GLN A 82 -1.77 1.70 4.02
CA GLN A 82 -1.39 1.53 5.43
C GLN A 82 -2.62 1.51 6.34
N ARG A 83 -3.48 2.53 6.24
CA ARG A 83 -4.71 2.62 7.04
C ARG A 83 -5.60 1.41 6.85
N ARG A 84 -5.80 0.95 5.61
CA ARG A 84 -6.57 -0.28 5.34
C ARG A 84 -5.95 -1.50 6.02
N LEU A 85 -4.65 -1.71 5.90
CA LEU A 85 -3.99 -2.84 6.55
C LEU A 85 -4.16 -2.78 8.08
N ASP A 86 -3.97 -1.60 8.67
CA ASP A 86 -4.05 -1.44 10.12
C ASP A 86 -5.50 -1.57 10.64
N ASP A 87 -6.46 -0.90 10.00
CA ASP A 87 -7.86 -0.83 10.47
C ASP A 87 -8.68 -2.08 10.10
N GLU A 88 -8.44 -2.67 8.92
CA GLU A 88 -9.31 -3.72 8.35
C GLU A 88 -8.73 -5.12 8.50
N PHE A 89 -7.42 -5.26 8.76
CA PHE A 89 -6.78 -6.57 8.85
C PHE A 89 -6.02 -6.81 10.14
N ARG A 90 -5.25 -5.82 10.61
CA ARG A 90 -4.33 -6.00 11.75
C ARG A 90 -4.91 -5.61 13.09
N CYS A 91 -5.93 -4.75 13.13
CA CYS A 91 -6.54 -4.38 14.40
C CYS A 91 -7.19 -5.62 15.06
N LEU A 92 -7.10 -5.70 16.39
CA LEU A 92 -7.61 -6.83 17.16
C LEU A 92 -9.10 -7.10 16.89
N ARG A 93 -9.87 -6.03 16.68
CA ARG A 93 -11.29 -6.11 16.34
C ARG A 93 -11.50 -6.84 15.02
N ALA A 94 -10.82 -6.44 13.95
CA ALA A 94 -10.94 -7.07 12.64
C ALA A 94 -10.47 -8.53 12.67
N ALA A 95 -9.35 -8.80 13.34
CA ALA A 95 -8.86 -10.17 13.51
C ALA A 95 -9.85 -11.07 14.27
N GLY A 96 -10.54 -10.52 15.28
CA GLY A 96 -11.58 -11.20 16.05
C GLY A 96 -12.90 -11.35 15.29
N GLU A 97 -13.29 -10.37 14.47
CA GLU A 97 -14.44 -10.46 13.56
C GLU A 97 -14.22 -11.57 12.52
N LEU A 98 -13.03 -11.65 11.92
CA LEU A 98 -12.68 -12.72 10.99
C LEU A 98 -12.69 -14.09 11.68
N ALA A 99 -12.06 -14.22 12.85
CA ALA A 99 -12.01 -15.48 13.59
C ALA A 99 -13.41 -15.99 13.97
N ARG A 100 -14.28 -15.10 14.47
CA ARG A 100 -15.68 -15.44 14.77
C ARG A 100 -16.46 -15.78 13.50
N GLY A 101 -16.22 -15.06 12.40
CA GLY A 101 -16.87 -15.28 11.12
C GLY A 101 -16.62 -16.66 10.54
N VAL A 102 -15.44 -17.24 10.79
CA VAL A 102 -15.06 -18.58 10.28
C VAL A 102 -15.28 -19.73 11.28
N GLN A 103 -15.57 -19.42 12.54
CA GLN A 103 -15.76 -20.43 13.58
C GLN A 103 -16.95 -21.34 13.24
N GLY A 104 -16.75 -22.66 13.32
CA GLY A 104 -17.79 -23.66 13.04
C GLY A 104 -18.08 -23.89 11.55
N ARG A 105 -17.42 -23.16 10.63
CA ARG A 105 -17.65 -23.29 9.18
C ARG A 105 -16.75 -24.35 8.49
N GLY A 106 -15.96 -25.09 9.26
CA GLY A 106 -15.11 -26.17 8.76
C GLY A 106 -13.66 -25.76 8.46
N PRO A 107 -12.80 -26.73 8.09
CA PRO A 107 -11.36 -26.52 7.96
C PRO A 107 -10.97 -25.60 6.79
N GLU A 108 -11.76 -25.56 5.72
CA GLU A 108 -11.50 -24.71 4.54
C GLU A 108 -11.55 -23.22 4.90
N TRP A 109 -12.55 -22.79 5.67
CA TRP A 109 -12.67 -21.41 6.14
C TRP A 109 -11.54 -21.00 7.08
N LEU A 110 -11.06 -21.92 7.92
CA LEU A 110 -9.87 -21.70 8.75
C LEU A 110 -8.58 -21.64 7.93
N GLY A 111 -8.49 -22.42 6.86
CA GLY A 111 -7.39 -22.35 5.88
C GLY A 111 -7.39 -20.99 5.17
N TRP A 112 -8.53 -20.58 4.64
CA TRP A 112 -8.72 -19.29 3.98
C TRP A 112 -8.36 -18.11 4.90
N ALA A 113 -8.86 -18.07 6.14
CA ALA A 113 -8.53 -17.00 7.09
C ALA A 113 -7.02 -16.93 7.40
N ARG A 114 -6.33 -18.08 7.45
CA ARG A 114 -4.87 -18.12 7.59
C ARG A 114 -4.15 -17.59 6.35
N SER A 115 -4.62 -17.94 5.15
CA SER A 115 -4.08 -17.41 3.89
C SER A 115 -4.27 -15.89 3.80
N VAL A 116 -5.43 -15.37 4.19
CA VAL A 116 -5.68 -13.91 4.28
C VAL A 116 -4.65 -13.24 5.20
N ARG A 117 -4.43 -13.78 6.40
CA ARG A 117 -3.42 -13.24 7.33
C ARG A 117 -2.01 -13.28 6.73
N SER A 118 -1.62 -14.38 6.10
CA SER A 118 -0.32 -14.49 5.43
C SER A 118 -0.17 -13.48 4.28
N GLY A 119 -1.23 -13.25 3.51
CA GLY A 119 -1.25 -12.23 2.45
C GLY A 119 -1.12 -10.80 3.00
N VAL A 120 -1.76 -10.51 4.14
CA VAL A 120 -1.62 -9.24 4.85
C VAL A 120 -0.19 -9.01 5.30
N ASP A 121 0.47 -10.02 5.88
CA ASP A 121 1.87 -9.91 6.32
C ASP A 121 2.81 -9.57 5.15
N GLY A 122 2.60 -10.23 3.99
CA GLY A 122 3.33 -9.92 2.76
C GLY A 122 3.08 -8.49 2.25
N CYS A 123 1.86 -7.98 2.37
CA CYS A 123 1.54 -6.60 2.04
C CYS A 123 2.23 -5.61 2.98
N VAL A 124 2.28 -5.90 4.29
CA VAL A 124 2.94 -5.05 5.30
C VAL A 124 4.43 -4.94 5.03
N GLU A 125 5.10 -6.05 4.74
CA GLU A 125 6.53 -6.05 4.41
C GLU A 125 6.80 -5.21 3.15
N SER A 126 6.00 -5.43 2.10
CA SER A 126 6.13 -4.69 0.84
C SER A 126 5.85 -3.20 1.00
N LEU A 127 4.84 -2.83 1.81
CA LEU A 127 4.48 -1.46 2.12
C LEU A 127 5.63 -0.75 2.83
N ARG A 128 6.17 -1.33 3.92
CA ARG A 128 7.31 -0.76 4.64
C ARG A 128 8.52 -0.54 3.73
N SER A 129 8.79 -1.50 2.85
CA SER A 129 9.88 -1.37 1.87
C SER A 129 9.63 -0.21 0.90
N THR A 130 8.38 -0.01 0.47
CA THR A 130 8.00 1.06 -0.46
C THR A 130 8.02 2.43 0.21
N GLU A 131 7.52 2.55 1.44
CA GLU A 131 7.55 3.78 2.26
C GLU A 131 8.99 4.23 2.51
N ASN A 132 9.90 3.32 2.83
CA ASN A 132 11.31 3.64 3.00
C ASN A 132 11.92 4.24 1.73
N THR A 133 11.60 3.72 0.55
CA THR A 133 12.04 4.31 -0.73
C THR A 133 11.35 5.64 -1.02
N MET A 134 10.07 5.77 -0.65
CA MET A 134 9.33 7.04 -0.78
C MET A 134 9.98 8.15 0.05
N LEU A 135 10.38 7.86 1.29
CA LEU A 135 11.09 8.80 2.17
C LEU A 135 12.44 9.24 1.59
N ARG A 136 13.17 8.35 0.89
CA ARG A 136 14.41 8.71 0.18
C ARG A 136 14.12 9.65 -0.98
N CYS A 137 13.10 9.38 -1.79
CA CYS A 137 12.68 10.29 -2.88
C CYS A 137 12.31 11.68 -2.34
N TRP A 138 11.59 11.75 -1.21
CA TRP A 138 11.26 13.02 -0.55
C TRP A 138 12.49 13.76 -0.06
N ARG A 139 13.46 13.06 0.55
CA ARG A 139 14.71 13.68 1.01
C ARG A 139 15.47 14.32 -0.14
N GLU A 140 15.66 13.59 -1.24
CA GLU A 140 16.33 14.11 -2.44
C GLU A 140 15.59 15.33 -3.01
N THR A 141 14.25 15.30 -3.04
CA THR A 141 13.44 16.44 -3.50
C THR A 141 13.60 17.65 -2.58
N ALA A 142 13.63 17.46 -1.27
CA ALA A 142 13.84 18.54 -0.30
C ALA A 142 15.26 19.12 -0.39
N GLU A 143 16.28 18.28 -0.58
CA GLU A 143 17.66 18.72 -0.80
C GLU A 143 17.80 19.54 -2.09
N LEU A 144 17.14 19.12 -3.18
CA LEU A 144 17.10 19.89 -4.43
C LEU A 144 16.38 21.24 -4.22
N ALA A 145 15.22 21.24 -3.56
CA ALA A 145 14.50 22.47 -3.24
C ALA A 145 15.34 23.43 -2.37
N THR A 146 16.16 22.90 -1.46
CA THR A 146 17.06 23.70 -0.63
C THR A 146 18.21 24.28 -1.46
N ARG A 147 18.83 23.48 -2.34
CA ARG A 147 19.94 23.94 -3.20
C ARG A 147 19.51 24.99 -4.22
N PHE A 148 18.33 24.85 -4.80
CA PHE A 148 17.83 25.75 -5.84
C PHE A 148 16.87 26.84 -5.33
N GLY A 149 16.39 26.74 -4.08
CA GLY A 149 15.50 27.70 -3.44
C GLY A 149 16.18 28.70 -2.51
N ILE A 150 17.49 28.59 -2.27
CA ILE A 150 18.27 29.54 -1.45
C ILE A 150 18.90 30.67 -2.30
N GLU A 151 18.94 30.56 -3.64
CA GLU A 151 19.57 31.58 -4.49
C GLU A 151 18.73 32.87 -4.67
N GLU A 152 17.43 32.90 -4.33
CA GLU A 152 16.61 34.12 -4.44
C GLU A 152 16.73 35.09 -3.23
N GLY A 153 17.58 34.78 -2.24
CA GLY A 153 17.64 35.53 -0.97
C GLY A 153 18.86 36.43 -0.74
N SER A 154 19.88 36.42 -1.60
CA SER A 154 21.19 37.04 -1.30
C SER A 154 21.71 38.07 -2.31
N GLU A 155 20.85 38.67 -3.14
CA GLU A 155 21.17 39.90 -3.88
C GLU A 155 20.16 40.99 -3.50
N GLY A 156 20.43 41.73 -2.42
CA GLY A 156 19.58 42.89 -2.10
C GLY A 156 19.60 43.38 -0.67
N ARG A 157 20.77 43.56 -0.04
CA ARG A 157 20.92 44.59 0.99
C ARG A 157 22.19 45.39 0.72
N ARG A 158 21.95 46.62 0.28
CA ARG A 158 22.89 47.74 0.18
C ARG A 158 23.42 48.11 1.56
#